data_AF-A0A6M6IGE0-F1
#
_entry.id   AF-A0A6M6IGE0-F1
#
_cell.length_a   1.000
_cell.length_b   1.000
_cell.length_c   1.000
_cell.angle_alpha   90.00
_cell.angle_beta   90.00
_cell.angle_gamma   90.00
#
_symmetry.space_group_name_H-M   'P 1'
#
loop_
_entity.id
_entity.type
_entity.pdbx_description
1 polymer ?
#
loop_
_entity_poly.entity_id
_entity_poly.type
_entity_poly.pdbx_seq_one_letter_code
_entity_poly.pdbx_strand_id
1 'polypeptide(L)'
;MTQAEVAASSALSLAFQDLEDAKADFQQAEFKDAAHVLNRLVAVFDREPLASFLSEALPTVDFDNWLKRAEASAGSFVGSAALHWSHDRAERVSMQIALCRSIAAKKVDLLNFVHSHFQAGNSGAAHVFVFQSKILAPLLRDIRRLSELRQVPSILTQAIGRIPQSGDVTLDNLLQLACERFRDPAPSARNDAIEKLWDGWERLKTLAGGNKGESAQAMLDAVALPGSRFRELVETEARALTKIGNEFHIRHFETDKTPLLPAEVDYLFHRMFALINLILQARSHTASMQPLPFLLHRRA
;
A
#
# COMPACT_ATOMS: atom_id res chain seq x y z
N MET A 1 -9.64 14.63 3.67
CA MET A 1 -8.30 14.45 4.24
C MET A 1 -7.26 14.94 3.26
N THR A 2 -6.27 15.69 3.69
CA THR A 2 -5.14 16.14 2.87
C THR A 2 -4.18 14.98 2.59
N GLN A 3 -3.33 15.04 1.56
CA GLN A 3 -2.29 14.02 1.30
C GLN A 3 -1.36 13.80 2.51
N ALA A 4 -1.20 14.81 3.37
CA ALA A 4 -0.44 14.70 4.61
C ALA A 4 -1.15 13.84 5.68
N GLU A 5 -2.48 13.85 5.74
CA GLU A 5 -3.26 13.01 6.67
C GLU A 5 -3.33 11.54 6.20
N VAL A 6 -3.29 11.29 4.89
CA VAL A 6 -3.21 9.92 4.34
C VAL A 6 -1.85 9.29 4.63
N ALA A 7 -0.76 10.08 4.59
CA ALA A 7 0.57 9.62 4.98
C ALA A 7 0.71 9.29 6.48
N ALA A 8 -0.14 9.86 7.35
CA ALA A 8 -0.15 9.58 8.78
C ALA A 8 -0.92 8.30 9.18
N SER A 9 -1.67 7.69 8.26
CA SER A 9 -2.47 6.48 8.50
C SER A 9 -1.89 5.22 7.82
N SER A 10 -0.78 5.38 7.06
CA SER A 10 -0.17 4.25 6.37
C SER A 10 0.49 3.29 7.36
N ALA A 11 0.39 1.99 7.08
CA ALA A 11 1.15 0.98 7.82
C ALA A 11 2.68 1.18 7.74
N LEU A 12 3.19 1.94 6.76
CA LEU A 12 4.62 2.28 6.62
C LEU A 12 5.08 3.41 7.55
N SER A 13 4.19 4.09 8.27
CA SER A 13 4.52 5.30 9.02
C SER A 13 5.65 5.09 10.04
N LEU A 14 5.61 3.99 10.80
CA LEU A 14 6.65 3.65 11.77
C LEU A 14 7.98 3.33 11.08
N ALA A 15 7.95 2.59 9.97
CA ALA A 15 9.16 2.30 9.22
C ALA A 15 9.82 3.57 8.66
N PHE A 16 9.03 4.55 8.21
CA PHE A 16 9.57 5.84 7.78
C PHE A 16 10.18 6.64 8.92
N GLN A 17 9.60 6.58 10.13
CA GLN A 17 10.21 7.17 11.31
C GLN A 17 11.54 6.49 11.63
N ASP A 18 11.59 5.16 11.64
CA ASP A 18 12.82 4.39 11.88
C ASP A 18 13.93 4.71 10.85
N LEU A 19 13.56 4.92 9.58
CA LEU A 19 14.50 5.35 8.54
C LEU A 19 15.07 6.75 8.85
N GLU A 20 14.21 7.72 9.18
CA GLU A 20 14.64 9.08 9.51
C GLU A 20 15.52 9.12 10.76
N ASP A 21 15.18 8.34 11.79
CA ASP A 21 15.97 8.20 13.02
C ASP A 21 17.35 7.57 12.70
N ALA A 22 17.39 6.49 11.91
CA ALA A 22 18.65 5.86 11.50
C ALA A 22 19.54 6.80 10.68
N LYS A 23 18.95 7.65 9.82
CA LYS A 23 19.68 8.69 9.08
C LYS A 23 20.21 9.78 10.02
N ALA A 24 19.41 10.21 11.00
CA ALA A 24 19.84 11.20 11.99
C ALA A 24 20.99 10.67 12.85
N ASP A 25 20.91 9.42 13.30
CA ASP A 25 21.98 8.74 14.02
C ASP A 25 23.24 8.64 13.16
N PHE A 26 23.11 8.29 11.87
CA PHE A 26 24.25 8.24 10.94
C PHE A 26 24.91 9.61 10.81
N GLN A 27 24.12 10.69 10.72
CA GLN A 27 24.64 12.06 10.62
C GLN A 27 25.50 12.46 11.83
N GLN A 28 25.18 11.94 13.02
CA GLN A 28 25.88 12.23 14.27
C GLN A 28 27.03 11.27 14.56
N ALA A 29 27.17 10.20 13.78
CA ALA A 29 28.18 9.17 14.03
C ALA A 29 29.60 9.68 13.83
N GLU A 30 30.52 9.21 14.67
CA GLU A 30 31.94 9.25 14.32
C GLU A 30 32.20 8.36 13.10
N PHE A 31 33.16 8.75 12.26
CA PHE A 31 33.42 8.03 11.00
C PHE A 31 33.70 6.53 11.20
N LYS A 32 34.44 6.17 12.25
CA LYS A 32 34.76 4.78 12.59
C LYS A 32 33.52 3.92 12.87
N ASP A 33 32.44 4.54 13.33
CA ASP A 33 31.19 3.90 13.72
C ASP A 33 30.11 4.03 12.63
N ALA A 34 30.32 4.88 11.62
CA ALA A 34 29.33 5.18 10.58
C ALA A 34 28.85 3.92 9.84
N ALA A 35 29.75 2.98 9.52
CA ALA A 35 29.37 1.71 8.90
C ALA A 35 28.49 0.85 9.81
N HIS A 36 28.73 0.88 11.13
CA HIS A 36 27.88 0.17 12.10
C HIS A 36 26.49 0.81 12.18
N VAL A 37 26.41 2.14 12.23
CA VAL A 37 25.12 2.85 12.23
C VAL A 37 24.35 2.61 10.93
N LEU A 38 25.04 2.52 9.79
CA LEU A 38 24.42 2.16 8.51
C LEU A 38 23.75 0.78 8.53
N ASN A 39 24.27 -0.18 9.32
CA ASN A 39 23.62 -1.49 9.47
C ASN A 39 22.22 -1.38 10.08
N ARG A 40 21.97 -0.40 10.96
CA ARG A 40 20.62 -0.15 11.49
C ARG A 40 19.68 0.28 10.38
N LEU A 41 20.11 1.18 9.50
CA LEU A 41 19.32 1.59 8.34
C LEU A 41 19.02 0.39 7.42
N VAL A 42 20.03 -0.43 7.12
CA VAL A 42 19.85 -1.65 6.32
C VAL A 42 18.85 -2.60 6.97
N ALA A 43 18.92 -2.79 8.28
CA ALA A 43 17.97 -3.64 9.01
C ALA A 43 16.53 -3.12 8.92
N VAL A 44 16.30 -1.80 8.79
CA VAL A 44 14.95 -1.25 8.59
C VAL A 44 14.40 -1.63 7.20
N PHE A 45 15.23 -1.65 6.16
CA PHE A 45 14.81 -2.09 4.81
C PHE A 45 14.28 -3.53 4.79
N ASP A 46 14.76 -4.37 5.71
CA ASP A 46 14.46 -5.80 5.76
C ASP A 46 13.33 -6.13 6.76
N ARG A 47 12.70 -5.13 7.39
CA ARG A 47 11.58 -5.30 8.32
C ARG A 47 10.24 -5.03 7.66
N GLU A 48 9.23 -5.81 8.02
CA GLU A 48 7.85 -5.52 7.62
C GLU A 48 7.28 -4.28 8.32
N PRO A 49 6.43 -3.49 7.65
CA PRO A 49 5.88 -3.71 6.29
C PRO A 49 6.76 -3.15 5.15
N LEU A 50 7.93 -2.57 5.45
CA LEU A 50 8.77 -1.91 4.47
C LEU A 50 9.45 -2.89 3.51
N ALA A 51 9.86 -4.06 3.99
CA ALA A 51 10.50 -5.09 3.17
C ALA A 51 9.63 -5.53 1.99
N SER A 52 8.39 -5.93 2.25
CA SER A 52 7.43 -6.30 1.20
C SER A 52 7.15 -5.12 0.26
N PHE A 53 6.99 -3.90 0.79
CA PHE A 53 6.80 -2.71 -0.03
C PHE A 53 7.96 -2.48 -1.01
N LEU A 54 9.21 -2.52 -0.53
CA LEU A 54 10.39 -2.32 -1.36
C LEU A 54 10.55 -3.45 -2.38
N SER A 55 10.25 -4.69 -2.02
CA SER A 55 10.32 -5.83 -2.94
C SER A 55 9.33 -5.72 -4.10
N GLU A 56 8.15 -5.14 -3.88
CA GLU A 56 7.18 -4.92 -4.95
C GLU A 56 7.47 -3.65 -5.76
N ALA A 57 7.96 -2.59 -5.10
CA ALA A 57 8.14 -1.28 -5.73
C ALA A 57 9.43 -1.15 -6.52
N LEU A 58 10.46 -1.96 -6.22
CA LEU A 58 11.81 -1.77 -6.77
C LEU A 58 12.17 -2.85 -7.80
N PRO A 59 12.74 -2.45 -8.96
CA PRO A 59 13.28 -3.40 -9.91
C PRO A 59 14.60 -3.99 -9.40
N THR A 60 14.96 -5.15 -9.95
CA THR A 60 16.32 -5.68 -9.86
C THR A 60 17.28 -4.81 -10.67
N VAL A 61 18.42 -4.43 -10.09
CA VAL A 61 19.45 -3.63 -10.77
C VAL A 61 20.79 -4.36 -10.81
N ASP A 62 21.57 -4.13 -11.85
CA ASP A 62 22.94 -4.61 -11.98
C ASP A 62 23.91 -3.65 -11.25
N PHE A 63 23.95 -3.80 -9.92
CA PHE A 63 24.73 -2.94 -9.03
C PHE A 63 26.23 -2.99 -9.32
N ASP A 64 26.78 -4.19 -9.52
CA ASP A 64 28.22 -4.39 -9.70
C ASP A 64 28.72 -3.71 -10.99
N ASN A 65 27.98 -3.85 -12.09
CA ASN A 65 28.32 -3.17 -13.34
C ASN A 65 28.13 -1.65 -13.26
N TRP A 66 27.10 -1.18 -12.54
CA TRP A 66 26.93 0.26 -12.30
C TRP A 66 28.11 0.84 -11.52
N LEU A 67 28.52 0.19 -10.43
CA LEU A 67 29.64 0.64 -9.61
C LEU A 67 30.96 0.61 -10.39
N LYS A 68 31.22 -0.48 -11.13
CA LYS A 68 32.41 -0.61 -11.98
C LYS A 68 32.51 0.49 -13.03
N ARG A 69 31.39 0.87 -13.66
CA ARG A 69 31.35 1.98 -14.63
C ARG A 69 31.62 3.32 -13.95
N ALA A 70 31.09 3.53 -12.74
CA ALA A 70 31.35 4.74 -11.98
C ALA A 70 32.84 4.85 -11.62
N GLU A 71 33.45 3.79 -11.12
CA GLU A 71 34.89 3.74 -10.80
C GLU A 71 35.77 3.94 -12.05
N ALA A 72 35.40 3.35 -13.18
CA ALA A 72 36.13 3.52 -14.45
C ALA A 72 36.10 4.95 -15.01
N SER A 73 35.19 5.81 -14.52
CA SER A 73 35.11 7.22 -14.92
C SER A 73 36.01 8.15 -14.10
N ALA A 74 36.75 7.61 -13.12
CA ALA A 74 37.63 8.40 -12.25
C ALA A 74 38.72 9.12 -13.05
N GLY A 75 38.84 10.43 -12.84
CA GLY A 75 39.93 11.26 -13.32
C GLY A 75 41.02 11.48 -12.26
N SER A 76 41.92 12.42 -12.52
CA SER A 76 43.07 12.70 -11.62
C SER A 76 42.72 13.49 -10.36
N PHE A 77 41.48 13.97 -10.21
CA PHE A 77 41.03 14.76 -9.06
C PHE A 77 40.20 13.92 -8.09
N VAL A 78 40.30 14.20 -6.78
CA VAL A 78 39.42 13.62 -5.75
C VAL A 78 37.95 13.94 -6.08
N GLY A 79 37.07 12.96 -5.93
CA GLY A 79 35.66 13.11 -6.20
C GLY A 79 35.28 13.20 -7.68
N SER A 80 36.16 12.80 -8.59
CA SER A 80 35.92 12.91 -10.04
C SER A 80 35.16 11.73 -10.65
N ALA A 81 35.03 10.60 -9.94
CA ALA A 81 34.31 9.45 -10.44
C ALA A 81 32.80 9.72 -10.48
N ALA A 82 32.20 9.68 -11.66
CA ALA A 82 30.81 10.02 -11.89
C ALA A 82 29.84 8.88 -11.50
N LEU A 83 28.91 9.18 -10.62
CA LEU A 83 27.77 8.30 -10.32
C LEU A 83 26.69 8.53 -11.39
N HIS A 84 26.64 7.64 -12.39
CA HIS A 84 25.64 7.69 -13.46
C HIS A 84 24.29 7.16 -12.94
N TRP A 85 23.55 8.01 -12.22
CA TRP A 85 22.22 7.67 -11.70
C TRP A 85 21.18 7.50 -12.81
N SER A 86 20.27 6.53 -12.64
CA SER A 86 19.11 6.40 -13.52
C SER A 86 18.18 7.61 -13.40
N HIS A 87 17.47 7.94 -14.48
CA HIS A 87 16.38 8.91 -14.42
C HIS A 87 15.12 8.29 -13.80
N ASP A 88 15.01 6.96 -13.80
CA ASP A 88 13.95 6.24 -13.09
C ASP A 88 14.16 6.26 -11.57
N ARG A 89 13.10 6.54 -10.82
CA ARG A 89 13.17 6.67 -9.35
C ARG A 89 13.39 5.32 -8.68
N ALA A 90 12.70 4.28 -9.11
CA ALA A 90 12.76 2.97 -8.47
C ALA A 90 14.14 2.33 -8.70
N GLU A 91 14.71 2.47 -9.89
CA GLU A 91 16.09 2.05 -10.17
C GLU A 91 17.12 2.79 -9.30
N ARG A 92 17.00 4.11 -9.12
CA ARG A 92 17.89 4.87 -8.23
C ARG A 92 17.82 4.37 -6.78
N VAL A 93 16.60 4.21 -6.26
CA VAL A 93 16.40 3.70 -4.89
C VAL A 93 16.99 2.30 -4.74
N SER A 94 16.74 1.40 -5.70
CA SER A 94 17.31 0.05 -5.72
C SER A 94 18.85 0.07 -5.68
N MET A 95 19.46 0.94 -6.50
CA MET A 95 20.92 1.11 -6.54
C MET A 95 21.49 1.66 -5.22
N GLN A 96 20.84 2.65 -4.62
CA GLN A 96 21.26 3.25 -3.35
C GLN A 96 21.11 2.28 -2.17
N ILE A 97 20.05 1.44 -2.15
CA ILE A 97 19.91 0.37 -1.16
C ILE A 97 21.01 -0.68 -1.34
N ALA A 98 21.31 -1.08 -2.57
CA ALA A 98 22.40 -2.01 -2.87
C ALA A 98 23.77 -1.46 -2.44
N LEU A 99 24.01 -0.16 -2.60
CA LEU A 99 25.20 0.52 -2.08
C LEU A 99 25.26 0.44 -0.54
N CYS A 100 24.17 0.78 0.15
CA CYS A 100 24.10 0.71 1.61
C CYS A 100 24.38 -0.71 2.11
N ARG A 101 23.76 -1.72 1.48
CA ARG A 101 23.98 -3.14 1.78
C ARG A 101 25.43 -3.57 1.51
N SER A 102 26.04 -3.09 0.43
CA SER A 102 27.42 -3.43 0.08
C SER A 102 28.44 -2.83 1.05
N ILE A 103 28.18 -1.61 1.55
CA ILE A 103 29.00 -0.98 2.61
C ILE A 103 28.81 -1.73 3.93
N ALA A 104 27.57 -2.03 4.32
CA ALA A 104 27.25 -2.83 5.50
C ALA A 104 27.94 -4.21 5.49
N ALA A 105 27.97 -4.86 4.33
CA ALA A 105 28.63 -6.13 4.10
C ALA A 105 30.16 -6.01 3.91
N LYS A 106 30.75 -4.81 4.06
CA LYS A 106 32.17 -4.51 3.86
C LYS A 106 32.72 -4.85 2.47
N LYS A 107 31.85 -4.94 1.46
CA LYS A 107 32.24 -5.13 0.05
C LYS A 107 32.66 -3.81 -0.60
N VAL A 108 32.05 -2.71 -0.16
CA VAL A 108 32.41 -1.35 -0.56
C VAL A 108 32.92 -0.61 0.67
N ASP A 109 34.12 -0.05 0.59
CA ASP A 109 34.67 0.76 1.66
C ASP A 109 34.08 2.18 1.61
N LEU A 110 33.49 2.63 2.73
CA LEU A 110 32.81 3.92 2.81
C LEU A 110 33.76 5.11 2.55
N LEU A 111 34.99 5.04 3.07
CA LEU A 111 35.98 6.11 2.89
C LEU A 111 36.33 6.25 1.42
N ASN A 112 36.74 5.14 0.80
CA ASN A 112 37.16 5.09 -0.60
C ASN A 112 36.02 5.48 -1.54
N PHE A 113 34.78 5.03 -1.25
CA PHE A 113 33.62 5.42 -2.04
C PHE A 113 33.41 6.94 -1.99
N VAL A 114 33.38 7.53 -0.79
CA VAL A 114 33.15 8.98 -0.66
C VAL A 114 34.29 9.78 -1.30
N HIS A 115 35.56 9.41 -1.07
CA HIS A 115 36.72 10.04 -1.71
C HIS A 115 36.69 9.96 -3.24
N SER A 116 36.24 8.84 -3.79
CA SER A 116 36.27 8.63 -5.25
C SER A 116 35.18 9.44 -5.95
N HIS A 117 34.00 9.54 -5.34
CA HIS A 117 32.79 10.07 -5.99
C HIS A 117 32.39 11.48 -5.55
N PHE A 118 32.94 11.98 -4.45
CA PHE A 118 32.60 13.30 -3.93
C PHE A 118 33.83 14.08 -3.46
N GLN A 119 33.74 15.40 -3.55
CA GLN A 119 34.69 16.29 -2.90
C GLN A 119 34.30 16.43 -1.42
N ALA A 120 34.76 15.49 -0.60
CA ALA A 120 34.71 15.62 0.85
C ALA A 120 35.96 16.35 1.36
N GLY A 121 35.81 17.15 2.43
CA GLY A 121 36.97 17.68 3.15
C GLY A 121 37.75 16.58 3.86
N ASN A 122 38.88 16.92 4.48
CA ASN A 122 39.81 15.94 5.03
C ASN A 122 39.41 15.32 6.39
N SER A 123 38.19 15.56 6.88
CA SER A 123 37.74 15.04 8.19
C SER A 123 36.76 13.89 8.02
N GLY A 124 36.79 12.93 8.95
CA GLY A 124 35.80 11.85 8.97
C GLY A 124 34.36 12.37 9.08
N ALA A 125 34.14 13.45 9.84
CA ALA A 125 32.83 14.11 9.92
C ALA A 125 32.36 14.65 8.56
N ALA A 126 33.26 15.20 7.73
CA ALA A 126 32.91 15.64 6.38
C ALA A 126 32.47 14.46 5.49
N HIS A 127 33.09 13.30 5.65
CA HIS A 127 32.72 12.09 4.91
C HIS A 127 31.33 11.59 5.28
N VAL A 128 31.06 11.51 6.59
CA VAL A 128 29.74 11.15 7.12
C VAL A 128 28.67 12.11 6.58
N PHE A 129 28.92 13.42 6.68
CA PHE A 129 28.00 14.44 6.19
C PHE A 129 27.75 14.34 4.68
N VAL A 130 28.79 14.17 3.87
CA VAL A 130 28.65 14.04 2.41
C VAL A 130 27.85 12.80 2.05
N PHE A 131 28.16 11.64 2.64
CA PHE A 131 27.40 10.42 2.37
C PHE A 131 25.94 10.56 2.81
N GLN A 132 25.69 11.12 3.99
CA GLN A 132 24.35 11.35 4.50
C GLN A 132 23.55 12.27 3.58
N SER A 133 24.13 13.40 3.16
CA SER A 133 23.41 14.42 2.40
C SER A 133 23.24 14.08 0.92
N LYS A 134 24.20 13.35 0.32
CA LYS A 134 24.21 13.03 -1.11
C LYS A 134 23.66 11.64 -1.43
N ILE A 135 23.68 10.70 -0.47
CA ILE A 135 23.17 9.34 -0.67
C ILE A 135 21.92 9.09 0.19
N LEU A 136 22.03 9.20 1.52
CA LEU A 136 20.94 8.77 2.42
C LEU A 136 19.71 9.68 2.37
N ALA A 137 19.89 10.99 2.45
CA ALA A 137 18.79 11.95 2.41
C ALA A 137 17.93 11.83 1.12
N PRO A 138 18.51 11.80 -0.10
CA PRO A 138 17.72 11.58 -1.31
C PRO A 138 17.13 10.17 -1.41
N LEU A 139 17.82 9.14 -0.90
CA LEU A 139 17.28 7.77 -0.84
C LEU A 139 15.98 7.72 -0.03
N LEU A 140 16.01 8.20 1.21
CA LEU A 140 14.84 8.16 2.11
C LEU A 140 13.69 9.01 1.58
N ARG A 141 14.00 10.18 1.02
CA ARG A 141 13.02 10.99 0.30
C ARG A 141 12.36 10.18 -0.83
N ASP A 142 13.15 9.54 -1.68
CA ASP A 142 12.62 8.83 -2.85
C ASP A 142 11.85 7.55 -2.45
N ILE A 143 12.24 6.84 -1.38
CA ILE A 143 11.45 5.76 -0.78
C ILE A 143 10.05 6.27 -0.37
N ARG A 144 9.98 7.39 0.35
CA ARG A 144 8.71 8.02 0.73
C ARG A 144 7.89 8.44 -0.49
N ARG A 145 8.54 8.98 -1.53
CA ARG A 145 7.85 9.34 -2.78
C ARG A 145 7.30 8.13 -3.55
N LEU A 146 7.93 6.96 -3.43
CA LEU A 146 7.39 5.72 -4.01
C LEU A 146 6.13 5.26 -3.27
N SER A 147 6.00 5.54 -1.97
CA SER A 147 4.81 5.16 -1.21
C SER A 147 3.64 6.14 -1.37
N GLU A 148 3.86 7.36 -1.86
CA GLU A 148 2.80 8.37 -2.00
C GLU A 148 1.73 8.01 -3.04
N LEU A 149 2.00 7.08 -3.96
CA LEU A 149 1.08 6.73 -5.03
C LEU A 149 1.07 5.22 -5.28
N ARG A 150 0.26 4.47 -4.50
CA ARG A 150 -0.19 3.16 -5.00
C ARG A 150 -1.01 3.40 -6.27
N GLN A 151 -0.54 2.85 -7.39
CA GLN A 151 -1.31 2.93 -8.64
C GLN A 151 -2.48 1.96 -8.59
N VAL A 152 -3.64 2.46 -8.14
CA VAL A 152 -4.92 1.76 -8.24
C VAL A 152 -5.56 2.13 -9.59
N PRO A 153 -6.16 1.18 -10.34
CA PRO A 153 -6.87 1.50 -11.58
C PRO A 153 -7.83 2.69 -11.42
N SER A 154 -7.80 3.64 -12.36
CA SER A 154 -8.48 4.94 -12.23
C SER A 154 -9.98 4.83 -11.96
N ILE A 155 -10.64 3.84 -12.58
CA ILE A 155 -12.07 3.56 -12.37
C ILE A 155 -12.39 3.21 -10.91
N LEU A 156 -11.51 2.46 -10.25
CA LEU A 156 -11.68 2.06 -8.86
C LEU A 156 -11.35 3.21 -7.93
N THR A 157 -10.30 3.98 -8.23
CA THR A 157 -9.98 5.20 -7.49
C THR A 157 -11.19 6.15 -7.43
N GLN A 158 -11.94 6.28 -8.53
CA GLN A 158 -13.18 7.07 -8.59
C GLN A 158 -14.32 6.42 -7.79
N ALA A 159 -14.51 5.11 -7.90
CA ALA A 159 -15.63 4.40 -7.28
C ALA A 159 -15.50 4.29 -5.74
N ILE A 160 -14.28 4.02 -5.24
CA ILE A 160 -13.95 3.86 -3.81
C ILE A 160 -14.27 5.13 -3.00
N GLY A 161 -14.31 6.32 -3.64
CA GLY A 161 -14.67 7.58 -2.97
C GLY A 161 -16.17 7.93 -2.98
N ARG A 162 -17.02 7.08 -3.56
CA ARG A 162 -18.43 7.40 -3.87
C ARG A 162 -19.42 6.30 -3.51
N ILE A 163 -19.09 5.44 -2.55
CA ILE A 163 -19.99 4.38 -2.11
C ILE A 163 -21.25 5.01 -1.49
N PRO A 164 -22.46 4.62 -1.91
CA PRO A 164 -23.69 5.09 -1.28
C PRO A 164 -23.74 4.67 0.19
N GLN A 165 -24.28 5.54 1.06
CA GLN A 165 -24.52 5.17 2.45
C GLN A 165 -25.53 4.04 2.53
N SER A 166 -25.22 3.02 3.34
CA SER A 166 -26.09 1.85 3.51
C SER A 166 -27.21 2.08 4.52
N GLY A 167 -27.08 3.11 5.37
CA GLY A 167 -27.95 3.34 6.53
C GLY A 167 -27.54 2.55 7.78
N ASP A 168 -26.49 1.73 7.70
CA ASP A 168 -25.88 1.00 8.83
C ASP A 168 -24.47 1.53 9.08
N VAL A 169 -24.28 2.21 10.21
CA VAL A 169 -22.98 2.85 10.57
C VAL A 169 -21.84 1.83 10.60
N THR A 170 -22.10 0.61 11.07
CA THR A 170 -21.09 -0.45 11.11
C THR A 170 -20.65 -0.85 9.71
N LEU A 171 -21.58 -1.10 8.79
CA LEU A 171 -21.26 -1.38 7.40
C LEU A 171 -20.52 -0.22 6.73
N ASP A 172 -21.00 1.01 6.90
CA ASP A 172 -20.39 2.19 6.28
C ASP A 172 -18.93 2.37 6.75
N ASN A 173 -18.66 2.16 8.04
CA ASN A 173 -17.31 2.19 8.59
C ASN A 173 -16.41 1.07 8.05
N LEU A 174 -16.94 -0.16 7.91
CA LEU A 174 -16.19 -1.28 7.34
C LEU A 174 -15.80 -1.02 5.87
N LEU A 175 -16.74 -0.49 5.07
CA LEU A 175 -16.48 -0.15 3.68
C LEU A 175 -15.50 1.00 3.55
N GLN A 176 -15.62 2.04 4.39
CA GLN A 176 -14.66 3.13 4.43
C GLN A 176 -13.24 2.62 4.77
N LEU A 177 -13.10 1.81 5.82
CA LEU A 177 -11.81 1.28 6.23
C LEU A 177 -11.20 0.35 5.15
N ALA A 178 -12.01 -0.50 4.54
CA ALA A 178 -11.59 -1.34 3.41
C ALA A 178 -11.00 -0.49 2.27
N CYS A 179 -11.68 0.62 1.96
CA CYS A 179 -11.29 1.57 0.93
C CYS A 179 -10.03 2.36 1.26
N GLU A 180 -9.85 2.75 2.52
CA GLU A 180 -8.63 3.42 3.01
C GLU A 180 -7.44 2.47 2.96
N ARG A 181 -7.59 1.25 3.48
CA ARG A 181 -6.55 0.21 3.46
C ARG A 181 -6.18 -0.21 2.06
N PHE A 182 -7.14 -0.29 1.14
CA PHE A 182 -6.85 -0.60 -0.25
C PHE A 182 -6.04 0.50 -0.94
N ARG A 183 -6.13 1.75 -0.51
CA ARG A 183 -5.29 2.84 -1.05
C ARG A 183 -3.90 2.91 -0.41
N ASP A 184 -3.69 2.24 0.71
CA ASP A 184 -2.41 2.22 1.40
C ASP A 184 -1.34 1.55 0.50
N PRO A 185 -0.16 2.16 0.35
CA PRO A 185 0.96 1.57 -0.39
C PRO A 185 1.50 0.28 0.23
N ALA A 186 1.31 0.06 1.53
CA ALA A 186 1.81 -1.13 2.22
C ALA A 186 1.15 -2.41 1.68
N PRO A 187 1.91 -3.43 1.25
CA PRO A 187 1.32 -4.70 0.81
C PRO A 187 0.48 -5.39 1.90
N SER A 188 0.88 -5.30 3.17
CA SER A 188 0.11 -5.85 4.30
C SER A 188 -1.29 -5.25 4.41
N ALA A 189 -1.44 -3.96 4.13
CA ALA A 189 -2.74 -3.28 4.18
C ALA A 189 -3.72 -3.79 3.11
N ARG A 190 -3.26 -4.51 2.07
CA ARG A 190 -4.13 -5.13 1.06
C ARG A 190 -4.96 -6.27 1.67
N ASN A 191 -4.34 -7.06 2.53
CA ASN A 191 -5.02 -8.15 3.25
C ASN A 191 -6.04 -7.58 4.24
N ASP A 192 -5.68 -6.53 4.96
CA ASP A 192 -6.63 -5.81 5.82
C ASP A 192 -7.82 -5.26 5.00
N ALA A 193 -7.55 -4.72 3.81
CA ALA A 193 -8.59 -4.16 2.94
C ALA A 193 -9.62 -5.21 2.50
N ILE A 194 -9.16 -6.36 2.01
CA ILE A 194 -10.04 -7.44 1.57
C ILE A 194 -10.80 -8.05 2.75
N GLU A 195 -10.17 -8.20 3.93
CA GLU A 195 -10.83 -8.66 5.15
C GLU A 195 -11.99 -7.72 5.52
N LYS A 196 -11.75 -6.41 5.62
CA LYS A 196 -12.80 -5.44 5.99
C LYS A 196 -13.92 -5.37 4.95
N LEU A 197 -13.59 -5.53 3.67
CA LEU A 197 -14.61 -5.62 2.63
C LEU A 197 -15.46 -6.89 2.81
N TRP A 198 -14.84 -8.01 3.22
CA TRP A 198 -15.53 -9.29 3.43
C TRP A 198 -16.39 -9.30 4.69
N ASP A 199 -15.96 -8.59 5.75
CA ASP A 199 -16.77 -8.31 6.92
C ASP A 199 -17.99 -7.44 6.55
N GLY A 200 -17.77 -6.40 5.73
CA GLY A 200 -18.83 -5.57 5.17
C GLY A 200 -19.84 -6.40 4.36
N TRP A 201 -19.36 -7.35 3.56
CA TRP A 201 -20.22 -8.28 2.82
C TRP A 201 -21.10 -9.15 3.75
N GLU A 202 -20.58 -9.69 4.86
CA GLU A 202 -21.45 -10.41 5.81
C GLU A 202 -22.45 -9.50 6.48
N ARG A 203 -22.04 -8.29 6.87
CA ARG A 203 -22.95 -7.33 7.51
C ARG A 203 -24.08 -6.97 6.56
N LEU A 204 -23.76 -6.68 5.29
CA LEU A 204 -24.73 -6.37 4.25
C LEU A 204 -25.79 -7.48 4.12
N LYS A 205 -25.37 -8.75 4.17
CA LYS A 205 -26.26 -9.93 4.14
C LYS A 205 -27.27 -10.01 5.30
N THR A 206 -27.10 -9.23 6.35
CA THR A 206 -27.97 -9.24 7.54
C THR A 206 -28.85 -7.99 7.68
N LEU A 207 -28.77 -7.02 6.75
CA LEU A 207 -29.44 -5.72 6.92
C LEU A 207 -30.97 -5.73 6.77
N ALA A 208 -31.57 -6.71 6.10
CA ALA A 208 -33.01 -6.70 5.84
C ALA A 208 -33.84 -7.34 6.98
N GLY A 209 -33.20 -7.83 8.04
CA GLY A 209 -33.87 -8.53 9.15
C GLY A 209 -34.37 -9.94 8.75
N GLY A 210 -34.96 -10.67 9.71
CA GLY A 210 -35.38 -12.06 9.49
C GLY A 210 -34.22 -13.07 9.56
N ASN A 211 -34.38 -14.25 8.96
CA ASN A 211 -33.28 -15.22 8.89
C ASN A 211 -32.25 -14.80 7.82
N LYS A 212 -31.00 -15.29 7.93
CA LYS A 212 -29.88 -14.88 7.05
C LYS A 212 -30.17 -15.14 5.56
N GLY A 213 -30.98 -16.15 5.24
CA GLY A 213 -31.36 -16.49 3.87
C GLY A 213 -32.31 -15.48 3.26
N GLU A 214 -33.38 -15.14 3.97
CA GLU A 214 -34.38 -14.15 3.56
C GLU A 214 -33.77 -12.77 3.37
N SER A 215 -32.90 -12.34 4.31
CA SER A 215 -32.22 -11.06 4.20
C SER A 215 -31.28 -10.99 2.98
N ALA A 216 -30.58 -12.10 2.68
CA ALA A 216 -29.76 -12.18 1.48
C ALA A 216 -30.60 -12.12 0.19
N GLN A 217 -31.76 -12.77 0.15
CA GLN A 217 -32.66 -12.70 -1.01
C GLN A 217 -33.20 -11.27 -1.24
N ALA A 218 -33.72 -10.63 -0.19
CA ALA A 218 -34.27 -9.28 -0.27
C ALA A 218 -33.23 -8.26 -0.77
N MET A 219 -31.97 -8.41 -0.36
CA MET A 219 -30.87 -7.59 -0.87
C MET A 219 -30.68 -7.74 -2.38
N LEU A 220 -30.69 -8.98 -2.88
CA LEU A 220 -30.47 -9.24 -4.30
C LEU A 220 -31.70 -8.85 -5.14
N ASP A 221 -32.90 -8.98 -4.58
CA ASP A 221 -34.15 -8.57 -5.22
C ASP A 221 -34.25 -7.05 -5.38
N ALA A 222 -33.54 -6.28 -4.56
CA ALA A 222 -33.40 -4.83 -4.76
C ALA A 222 -32.62 -4.50 -6.05
N VAL A 223 -31.70 -5.37 -6.49
CA VAL A 223 -30.87 -5.16 -7.69
C VAL A 223 -31.64 -5.49 -8.97
N ALA A 224 -32.45 -6.55 -8.95
CA ALA A 224 -33.13 -7.05 -10.13
C ALA A 224 -34.40 -7.83 -9.78
N LEU A 225 -35.39 -7.79 -10.67
CA LEU A 225 -36.66 -8.48 -10.49
C LEU A 225 -36.45 -9.99 -10.24
N PRO A 226 -37.15 -10.59 -9.24
CA PRO A 226 -37.14 -12.02 -9.01
C PRO A 226 -37.48 -12.81 -10.29
N GLY A 227 -36.72 -13.87 -10.56
CA GLY A 227 -36.88 -14.70 -11.77
C GLY A 227 -36.30 -14.13 -13.06
N SER A 228 -35.69 -12.94 -13.04
CA SER A 228 -34.97 -12.43 -14.20
C SER A 228 -33.58 -13.08 -14.36
N ARG A 229 -33.11 -13.21 -15.61
CA ARG A 229 -31.77 -13.77 -15.91
C ARG A 229 -30.64 -13.00 -15.19
N PHE A 230 -30.79 -11.68 -15.05
CA PHE A 230 -29.79 -10.88 -14.34
C PHE A 230 -29.82 -11.12 -12.83
N ARG A 231 -31.01 -11.32 -12.24
CA ARG A 231 -31.14 -11.68 -10.82
C ARG A 231 -30.48 -13.03 -10.49
N GLU A 232 -30.60 -14.02 -11.39
CA GLU A 232 -29.92 -15.32 -11.27
C GLU A 232 -28.39 -15.19 -11.37
N LEU A 233 -27.90 -14.35 -12.30
CA LEU A 233 -26.47 -14.05 -12.44
C LEU A 233 -25.90 -13.46 -11.15
N VAL A 234 -26.56 -12.43 -10.60
CA VAL A 234 -26.12 -11.76 -9.37
C VAL A 234 -26.14 -12.74 -8.19
N GLU A 235 -27.11 -13.65 -8.12
CA GLU A 235 -27.14 -14.69 -7.09
C GLU A 235 -25.97 -15.67 -7.19
N THR A 236 -25.70 -16.12 -8.40
CA THR A 236 -24.58 -17.03 -8.68
C THR A 236 -23.27 -16.38 -8.23
N GLU A 237 -23.11 -15.09 -8.54
CA GLU A 237 -21.95 -14.30 -8.14
C GLU A 237 -21.85 -14.13 -6.61
N ALA A 238 -22.95 -13.78 -5.94
CA ALA A 238 -23.01 -13.65 -4.48
C ALA A 238 -22.68 -14.96 -3.74
N ARG A 239 -23.14 -16.10 -4.27
CA ARG A 239 -22.82 -17.44 -3.77
C ARG A 239 -21.35 -17.78 -4.00
N ALA A 240 -20.82 -17.48 -5.18
CA ALA A 240 -19.41 -17.71 -5.51
C ALA A 240 -18.47 -16.91 -4.60
N LEU A 241 -18.75 -15.61 -4.39
CA LEU A 241 -17.99 -14.77 -3.46
C LEU A 241 -18.10 -15.26 -2.01
N THR A 242 -19.27 -15.71 -1.58
CA THR A 242 -19.41 -16.31 -0.23
C THR A 242 -18.56 -17.57 -0.09
N LYS A 243 -18.53 -18.43 -1.13
CA LYS A 243 -17.68 -19.63 -1.15
C LYS A 243 -16.20 -19.29 -1.09
N ILE A 244 -15.73 -18.38 -1.95
CA ILE A 244 -14.34 -17.90 -1.98
C ILE A 244 -13.91 -17.37 -0.60
N GLY A 245 -14.75 -16.57 0.05
CA GLY A 245 -14.48 -16.05 1.39
C GLY A 245 -14.22 -17.08 2.47
N ASN A 246 -14.82 -18.26 2.33
CA ASN A 246 -14.70 -19.34 3.29
C ASN A 246 -13.49 -20.23 2.98
N GLU A 247 -13.08 -20.33 1.71
CA GLU A 247 -12.02 -21.22 1.23
C GLU A 247 -10.62 -20.58 1.28
N PHE A 248 -10.52 -19.27 1.07
CA PHE A 248 -9.25 -18.54 1.09
C PHE A 248 -8.96 -17.89 2.43
N HIS A 249 -7.69 -17.57 2.66
CA HIS A 249 -7.21 -16.91 3.86
C HIS A 249 -7.57 -15.41 3.89
N ILE A 250 -8.88 -15.11 3.90
CA ILE A 250 -9.45 -13.76 3.87
C ILE A 250 -10.01 -13.36 5.24
N ARG A 251 -10.45 -14.33 6.05
CA ARG A 251 -10.95 -14.12 7.42
C ARG A 251 -10.27 -15.10 8.37
N HIS A 252 -9.68 -14.57 9.45
CA HIS A 252 -8.93 -15.28 10.48
C HIS A 252 -7.78 -16.15 9.96
N PHE A 253 -6.65 -16.16 10.68
CA PHE A 253 -5.52 -16.99 10.33
C PHE A 253 -5.81 -18.46 10.67
N GLU A 254 -6.54 -19.15 9.80
CA GLU A 254 -6.73 -20.60 9.86
C GLU A 254 -5.58 -21.27 9.07
N THR A 255 -4.89 -22.20 9.73
CA THR A 255 -3.61 -22.79 9.29
C THR A 255 -3.73 -23.71 8.07
N ASP A 256 -4.96 -23.95 7.61
CA ASP A 256 -5.36 -24.87 6.54
C ASP A 256 -5.79 -24.17 5.24
N LYS A 257 -5.79 -22.83 5.19
CA LYS A 257 -6.24 -22.06 4.01
C LYS A 257 -5.09 -21.54 3.14
N THR A 258 -5.37 -21.46 1.83
CA THR A 258 -4.39 -21.00 0.82
C THR A 258 -4.19 -19.48 0.93
N PRO A 259 -2.94 -18.99 1.05
CA PRO A 259 -2.65 -17.56 1.02
C PRO A 259 -2.88 -16.98 -0.38
N LEU A 260 -3.34 -15.73 -0.45
CA LEU A 260 -3.55 -15.03 -1.72
C LEU A 260 -2.30 -14.25 -2.13
N LEU A 261 -1.97 -14.27 -3.42
CA LEU A 261 -0.99 -13.37 -4.01
C LEU A 261 -1.56 -11.95 -4.12
N PRO A 262 -0.72 -10.89 -4.14
CA PRO A 262 -1.21 -9.52 -4.16
C PRO A 262 -2.15 -9.19 -5.33
N ALA A 263 -1.88 -9.73 -6.53
CA ALA A 263 -2.75 -9.55 -7.69
C ALA A 263 -4.13 -10.24 -7.53
N GLU A 264 -4.17 -11.36 -6.80
CA GLU A 264 -5.40 -12.09 -6.51
C GLU A 264 -6.25 -11.34 -5.48
N VAL A 265 -5.60 -10.75 -4.46
CA VAL A 265 -6.24 -9.86 -3.48
C VAL A 265 -6.90 -8.68 -4.20
N ASP A 266 -6.19 -8.04 -5.12
CA ASP A 266 -6.72 -6.91 -5.88
C ASP A 266 -7.92 -7.30 -6.74
N TYR A 267 -7.82 -8.42 -7.46
CA TYR A 267 -8.94 -8.96 -8.24
C TYR A 267 -10.17 -9.23 -7.36
N LEU A 268 -10.00 -9.94 -6.24
CA LEU A 268 -11.11 -10.29 -5.36
C LEU A 268 -11.72 -9.07 -4.67
N PHE A 269 -10.89 -8.10 -4.27
CA PHE A 269 -11.35 -6.82 -3.76
C PHE A 269 -12.24 -6.12 -4.79
N HIS A 270 -11.77 -5.99 -6.04
CA HIS A 270 -12.53 -5.35 -7.11
C HIS A 270 -13.85 -6.07 -7.41
N ARG A 271 -13.81 -7.39 -7.51
CA ARG A 271 -14.97 -8.23 -7.80
C ARG A 271 -16.06 -8.05 -6.75
N MET A 272 -15.69 -8.17 -5.47
CA MET A 272 -16.66 -8.01 -4.38
C MET A 272 -17.12 -6.56 -4.19
N PHE A 273 -16.21 -5.61 -4.34
CA PHE A 273 -16.53 -4.18 -4.27
C PHE A 273 -17.58 -3.79 -5.31
N ALA A 274 -17.43 -4.27 -6.55
CA ALA A 274 -18.38 -4.01 -7.63
C ALA A 274 -19.79 -4.51 -7.29
N LEU A 275 -19.90 -5.72 -6.72
CA LEU A 275 -21.18 -6.28 -6.30
C LEU A 275 -21.81 -5.48 -5.15
N ILE A 276 -21.05 -5.16 -4.10
CA ILE A 276 -21.52 -4.35 -2.96
C ILE A 276 -22.02 -2.99 -3.46
N ASN A 277 -21.23 -2.31 -4.31
CA ASN A 277 -21.60 -1.01 -4.84
C ASN A 277 -22.89 -1.07 -5.67
N LEU A 278 -23.06 -2.09 -6.52
CA LEU A 278 -24.30 -2.31 -7.28
C LEU A 278 -25.51 -2.45 -6.34
N ILE A 279 -25.40 -3.25 -5.29
CA ILE A 279 -26.46 -3.48 -4.31
C ILE A 279 -26.83 -2.19 -3.57
N LEU A 280 -25.82 -1.43 -3.10
CA LEU A 280 -26.06 -0.19 -2.37
C LEU A 280 -26.67 0.90 -3.28
N GLN A 281 -26.24 0.98 -4.54
CA GLN A 281 -26.87 1.88 -5.53
C GLN A 281 -28.34 1.54 -5.73
N ALA A 282 -28.66 0.26 -5.94
CA ALA A 282 -30.03 -0.18 -6.15
C ALA A 282 -30.93 0.12 -4.94
N ARG A 283 -30.43 -0.14 -3.71
CA ARG A 283 -31.14 0.17 -2.47
C ARG A 283 -31.37 1.67 -2.25
N SER A 284 -30.39 2.50 -2.57
CA SER A 284 -30.54 3.96 -2.46
C SER A 284 -31.60 4.49 -3.42
N HIS A 285 -31.69 3.93 -4.64
CA HIS A 285 -32.75 4.26 -5.59
C HIS A 285 -34.13 3.83 -5.08
N THR A 286 -34.28 2.62 -4.53
CA THR A 286 -35.58 2.17 -3.97
C THR A 286 -36.04 3.04 -2.81
N ALA A 287 -35.12 3.48 -1.94
CA ALA A 287 -35.43 4.39 -0.83
C ALA A 287 -35.90 5.77 -1.32
N SER A 288 -35.32 6.27 -2.41
CA SER A 288 -35.72 7.56 -3.01
C SER A 288 -37.08 7.53 -3.73
N MET A 289 -37.59 6.34 -4.06
CA MET A 289 -38.86 6.14 -4.78
C MET A 289 -40.05 5.83 -3.86
N GLN A 290 -39.89 5.77 -2.53
CA GLN A 290 -41.03 5.65 -1.63
C GLN A 290 -41.86 6.96 -1.65
N PRO A 291 -43.18 6.92 -1.94
CA PRO A 291 -44.00 8.12 -1.94
C PRO A 291 -44.12 8.69 -0.51
N LEU A 292 -43.97 10.02 -0.39
CA LEU A 292 -44.36 10.77 0.80
C LEU A 292 -45.76 10.30 1.25
N PRO A 293 -45.98 9.96 2.54
CA PRO A 293 -47.30 9.57 3.00
C PRO A 293 -48.26 10.74 2.74
N PHE A 294 -49.21 10.51 1.83
CA PHE A 294 -50.32 11.43 1.59
C PHE A 294 -51.02 11.67 2.93
N LEU A 295 -50.87 12.88 3.47
CA LEU A 295 -51.67 13.38 4.57
C LEU A 295 -53.13 13.39 4.12
N LEU A 296 -53.85 12.31 4.38
CA LEU A 296 -55.30 12.28 4.30
C LEU A 296 -55.85 13.23 5.37
N HIS A 297 -56.10 14.48 4.98
CA HIS A 297 -57.00 15.35 5.71
C HIS A 297 -58.40 14.71 5.70
N ARG A 298 -58.75 14.06 6.81
CA ARG A 298 -60.16 13.78 7.13
C ARG A 298 -60.88 15.12 7.24
N ARG A 299 -61.76 15.41 6.27
CA ARG A 299 -62.90 16.28 6.50
C ARG A 299 -63.98 15.47 7.20
N ALA A 300 -64.34 15.88 8.41
CA ALA A 300 -65.68 15.83 8.98
C ALA A 300 -65.74 16.93 10.05
#